data_AF-M8C9D9-F1
#
_entry.id   AF-M8C9D9-F1
#
_cell.length_a   1.000
_cell.length_b   1.000
_cell.length_c   1.000
_cell.angle_alpha   90.00
_cell.angle_beta   90.00
_cell.angle_gamma   90.00
#
_symmetry.space_group_name_H-M   'P 1'
#
loop_
_entity.id
_entity.type
_entity.pdbx_description
1 polymer ?
#
loop_
_entity_poly.entity_id
_entity_poly.type
_entity_poly.pdbx_seq_one_letter_code
_entity_poly.pdbx_strand_id
1 'polypeptide(L)'
;MRPLLSAAAVLLLLPPSGLLDPTLASLRVFPYRPAAKFCYALPVDPNRRYLLRPTFFYGPSSTAPPVFDLIVDGTFWTAVDTADDILAGSASHYEAVFPARGRNLTFCLGVNPDYTDSGPFINALQVIQLHDSVYNATDFTGSAMGLIARTKFGSTGDVERYPDDSFDRYWQPFPDSKHAVSSTHNVTSADFWNLPPPDVFNTALVAEQNAPLVLQWPPISLQNGSYYVSLYFADTLANSSRTLDVNINDYQFYEGTVTSAGLSVFATQWILSGLTRVILTSKSVLPPLINAGEVFGIFPIGRLTITRDALAMESMKRSLQNIPDDWIGDPCMPHGYAWTGVTCQEGQNENIRVISLNFSSMGISGSLSPDIANLTALTDISFANNSLSGTIPDLINLGKLQRLYLNDNKLNGKIAQTLGTIQPLRELFLQGNELGGAVPQNLLNKTGLTSNQPMKSAPEENFVRKVAKMEPESLATTHATMGYRNCNRNLSPEAGQGTRLTNKSLNIRRKTTMCKLEEYEA
;
A
#
# COMPACT_ATOMS: atom_id res chain seq x y z
N MET A 1 15.66 -5.45 8.92
CA MET A 1 15.11 -6.16 7.75
C MET A 1 15.43 -5.34 6.51
N ARG A 2 16.03 -5.93 5.48
CA ARG A 2 16.40 -5.22 4.24
C ARG A 2 15.13 -4.94 3.41
N PRO A 3 14.84 -3.70 2.99
CA PRO A 3 13.81 -3.47 2.00
C PRO A 3 14.35 -3.87 0.62
N LEU A 4 13.61 -4.73 -0.08
CA LEU A 4 13.78 -4.94 -1.51
C LEU A 4 13.07 -3.78 -2.23
N LEU A 5 13.83 -2.77 -2.63
CA LEU A 5 13.36 -1.67 -3.49
C LEU A 5 14.46 -1.35 -4.50
N SER A 6 14.18 -1.63 -5.77
CA SER A 6 14.90 -1.13 -6.93
C SER A 6 14.07 0.01 -7.52
N ALA A 7 14.17 1.18 -6.92
CA ALA A 7 13.77 2.45 -7.53
C ALA A 7 14.74 3.51 -6.99
N ALA A 8 15.32 4.32 -7.88
CA ALA A 8 16.31 5.33 -7.52
C ALA A 8 15.68 6.44 -6.66
N ALA A 9 15.72 6.27 -5.33
CA ALA A 9 15.35 7.29 -4.37
C ALA A 9 16.61 8.03 -3.90
N VAL A 10 16.59 9.36 -3.98
CA VAL A 10 17.69 10.20 -3.46
C VAL A 10 17.36 10.58 -2.02
N LEU A 11 18.27 10.25 -1.11
CA LEU A 11 18.22 10.71 0.29
C LEU A 11 18.93 12.06 0.36
N LEU A 12 18.20 13.13 0.69
CA LEU A 12 18.78 14.44 0.95
C LEU A 12 18.92 14.64 2.46
N LEU A 13 20.12 15.03 2.89
CA LEU A 13 20.42 15.43 4.27
C LEU A 13 20.19 16.93 4.41
N LEU A 14 19.31 17.36 5.32
CA LEU A 14 19.15 18.77 5.65
C LEU A 14 20.25 19.19 6.64
N PRO A 15 20.82 20.41 6.53
CA PRO A 15 21.91 20.85 7.39
C PRO A 15 21.48 20.92 8.87
N PRO A 16 22.38 20.55 9.81
CA PRO A 16 22.03 20.43 11.21
C PRO A 16 22.13 21.79 11.90
N SER A 17 21.01 22.52 11.94
CA SER A 17 20.84 23.63 12.86
C SER A 17 19.39 23.70 13.32
N GLY A 18 19.10 23.07 14.47
CA GLY A 18 17.91 23.36 15.27
C GLY A 18 16.76 22.34 15.28
N LEU A 19 16.84 21.19 14.60
CA LEU A 19 15.74 20.20 14.63
C LEU A 19 15.88 19.25 15.82
N LEU A 20 14.97 19.36 16.79
CA LEU A 20 14.87 18.50 17.98
C LEU A 20 14.34 17.07 17.69
N ASP A 21 13.97 16.75 16.45
CA ASP A 21 13.51 15.41 16.05
C ASP A 21 14.39 14.80 14.94
N PRO A 22 15.15 13.72 15.22
CA PRO A 22 15.97 13.03 14.23
C PRO A 22 15.18 12.51 13.03
N THR A 23 13.87 12.25 13.18
CA THR A 23 13.02 11.76 12.10
C THR A 23 12.80 12.79 10.99
N LEU A 24 13.05 14.07 11.28
CA LEU A 24 12.93 15.16 10.33
C LEU A 24 14.24 15.49 9.59
N ALA A 25 15.37 14.92 10.04
CA ALA A 25 16.70 15.22 9.49
C ALA A 25 16.91 14.70 8.05
N SER A 26 16.06 13.79 7.61
CA SER A 26 16.10 13.23 6.26
C SER A 26 14.71 13.13 5.67
N LEU A 27 14.62 13.19 4.34
CA LEU A 27 13.40 12.93 3.61
C LEU A 27 13.66 12.04 2.41
N ARG A 28 12.63 11.30 1.99
CA ARG A 28 12.62 10.54 0.74
C ARG A 28 11.81 11.31 -0.29
N VAL A 29 12.40 11.57 -1.45
CA VAL A 29 11.71 12.15 -2.63
C VAL A 29 11.43 11.07 -3.66
N PHE A 30 10.31 11.19 -4.34
CA PHE A 30 9.93 10.34 -5.47
C PHE A 30 9.89 11.15 -6.77
N PRO A 31 10.17 10.53 -7.92
CA PRO A 31 10.17 11.26 -9.20
C PRO A 31 8.75 11.70 -9.58
N TYR A 32 8.66 12.88 -10.21
CA TYR A 32 7.40 13.33 -10.82
C TYR A 32 7.07 12.43 -12.02
N ARG A 33 5.97 11.68 -11.90
CA ARG A 33 5.37 10.89 -12.98
C ARG A 33 3.86 11.07 -12.86
N PRO A 34 3.21 11.83 -13.76
CA PRO A 34 1.77 12.09 -13.70
C PRO A 34 0.98 10.79 -13.51
N ALA A 35 -0.01 10.80 -12.61
CA ALA A 35 -0.88 9.65 -12.32
C ALA A 35 -0.16 8.41 -11.74
N ALA A 36 1.13 8.49 -11.39
CA ALA A 36 1.83 7.42 -10.71
C ALA A 36 1.60 7.48 -9.19
N LYS A 37 1.66 6.32 -8.53
CA LYS A 37 1.68 6.21 -7.07
C LYS A 37 2.90 5.45 -6.58
N PHE A 38 3.40 5.85 -5.42
CA PHE A 38 4.56 5.24 -4.75
C PHE A 38 4.12 4.69 -3.41
N CYS A 39 4.20 3.37 -3.24
CA CYS A 39 3.57 2.70 -2.11
C CYS A 39 4.56 1.98 -1.20
N TYR A 40 4.26 2.02 0.10
CA TYR A 40 4.80 1.16 1.14
C TYR A 40 3.84 0.01 1.40
N ALA A 41 4.37 -1.21 1.55
CA ALA A 41 3.62 -2.36 2.04
C ALA A 41 3.94 -2.55 3.52
N LEU A 42 2.94 -2.34 4.38
CA LEU A 42 3.06 -2.33 5.83
C LEU A 42 2.46 -3.63 6.38
N PRO A 43 3.26 -4.51 7.03
CA PRO A 43 2.72 -5.70 7.65
C PRO A 43 1.83 -5.30 8.84
N VAL A 44 0.61 -5.85 8.88
CA VAL A 44 -0.41 -5.55 9.88
C VAL A 44 -1.16 -6.81 10.29
N ASP A 45 -1.72 -6.78 11.50
CA ASP A 45 -2.64 -7.80 11.96
C ASP A 45 -4.03 -7.58 11.32
N PRO A 46 -4.62 -8.62 10.73
CA PRO A 46 -5.94 -8.50 10.11
C PRO A 46 -7.00 -8.17 11.16
N ASN A 47 -8.03 -7.43 10.75
CA ASN A 47 -9.16 -7.01 11.60
C ASN A 47 -8.77 -6.09 12.77
N ARG A 48 -7.56 -5.54 12.79
CA ARG A 48 -7.14 -4.47 13.72
C ARG A 48 -7.33 -3.11 13.08
N ARG A 49 -7.32 -2.07 13.91
CA ARG A 49 -7.33 -0.66 13.48
C ARG A 49 -5.96 -0.05 13.71
N TYR A 50 -5.55 0.79 12.78
CA TYR A 50 -4.26 1.45 12.80
C TYR A 50 -4.44 2.95 12.66
N LEU A 51 -3.77 3.70 13.52
CA LEU A 51 -3.53 5.11 13.35
C LEU A 51 -2.28 5.26 12.47
N LEU A 52 -2.47 5.91 11.32
CA LEU A 52 -1.42 6.23 10.37
C LEU A 52 -1.09 7.71 10.52
N ARG A 53 0.19 8.02 10.73
CA ARG A 53 0.67 9.40 10.80
C ARG A 53 1.90 9.60 9.91
N PRO A 54 1.73 10.05 8.66
CA PRO A 54 2.83 10.57 7.88
C PRO A 54 3.21 11.98 8.36
N THR A 55 4.51 12.25 8.30
CA THR A 55 5.09 13.55 8.65
C THR A 55 5.88 14.09 7.46
N PHE A 56 5.69 15.38 7.18
CA PHE A 56 6.30 16.09 6.08
C PHE A 56 7.02 17.33 6.59
N PHE A 57 8.30 17.43 6.27
CA PHE A 57 9.13 18.59 6.54
C PHE A 57 10.04 18.80 5.34
N TYR A 58 9.67 19.78 4.50
CA TYR A 58 10.40 20.11 3.28
C TYR A 58 11.65 20.96 3.58
N GLY A 59 11.63 21.68 4.71
CA GLY A 59 12.64 22.66 5.08
C GLY A 59 12.48 23.98 4.32
N PRO A 60 13.34 24.99 4.61
CA PRO A 60 13.33 26.25 3.91
C PRO A 60 13.76 26.04 2.45
N SER A 61 12.85 26.24 1.50
CA SER A 61 13.13 26.16 0.06
C SER A 61 12.70 27.45 -0.64
N SER A 62 13.35 27.74 -1.78
CA SER A 62 12.95 28.81 -2.70
C SER A 62 11.85 28.37 -3.68
N THR A 63 11.56 27.08 -3.75
CA THR A 63 10.51 26.50 -4.59
C THR A 63 9.26 26.21 -3.78
N ALA A 64 8.09 26.36 -4.41
CA ALA A 64 6.84 25.90 -3.81
C ALA A 64 6.93 24.40 -3.48
N PRO A 65 6.40 23.96 -2.33
CA PRO A 65 6.39 22.55 -1.98
C PRO A 65 5.48 21.76 -2.92
N PRO A 66 5.76 20.47 -3.16
CA PRO A 66 4.88 19.60 -3.92
C PRO A 66 3.55 19.40 -3.18
N VAL A 67 2.45 19.35 -3.94
CA VAL A 67 1.13 18.96 -3.45
C VAL A 67 0.76 17.63 -4.10
N PHE A 68 0.36 16.65 -3.30
CA PHE A 68 0.17 15.27 -3.74
C PHE A 68 -0.84 14.52 -2.87
N ASP A 69 -1.35 13.39 -3.35
CA ASP A 69 -2.40 12.63 -2.65
C ASP A 69 -1.83 11.60 -1.67
N LEU A 70 -2.49 11.43 -0.52
CA LEU A 70 -2.33 10.28 0.36
C LEU A 70 -3.38 9.23 0.02
N ILE A 71 -2.92 8.00 -0.13
CA ILE A 71 -3.75 6.87 -0.52
C ILE A 71 -3.49 5.71 0.44
N VAL A 72 -4.54 5.09 0.97
CA VAL A 72 -4.44 3.94 1.87
C VAL A 72 -5.32 2.81 1.37
N ASP A 73 -4.73 1.65 1.06
CA ASP A 73 -5.44 0.50 0.47
C ASP A 73 -6.38 0.93 -0.68
N GLY A 74 -5.82 1.60 -1.68
CA GLY A 74 -6.58 2.07 -2.85
C GLY A 74 -7.62 3.16 -2.56
N THR A 75 -7.70 3.65 -1.33
CA THR A 75 -8.61 4.72 -0.91
C THR A 75 -7.89 6.06 -0.94
N PHE A 76 -8.43 7.04 -1.67
CA PHE A 76 -7.97 8.42 -1.50
C PHE A 76 -8.33 8.91 -0.09
N TRP A 77 -7.34 9.39 0.65
CA TRP A 77 -7.52 9.95 1.98
C TRP A 77 -7.59 11.48 1.94
N THR A 78 -6.51 12.14 1.53
CA THR A 78 -6.42 13.61 1.49
C THR A 78 -5.28 14.04 0.59
N ALA A 79 -5.35 15.27 0.06
CA ALA A 79 -4.18 15.94 -0.49
C ALA A 79 -3.28 16.44 0.65
N VAL A 80 -1.97 16.39 0.42
CA VAL A 80 -0.94 16.99 1.27
C VAL A 80 -0.60 18.35 0.70
N ASP A 81 -0.94 19.38 1.45
CA ASP A 81 -0.41 20.73 1.25
C ASP A 81 0.40 21.11 2.50
N THR A 82 1.60 21.61 2.30
CA THR A 82 2.55 21.95 3.37
C THR A 82 2.98 23.41 3.33
N ALA A 83 2.39 24.23 2.44
CA ALA A 83 2.81 25.59 2.20
C ALA A 83 2.82 26.45 3.49
N ASP A 84 1.73 26.41 4.25
CA ASP A 84 1.58 27.21 5.48
C ASP A 84 2.56 26.77 6.58
N ASP A 85 2.72 25.45 6.78
CA ASP A 85 3.65 24.92 7.79
C ASP A 85 5.11 25.21 7.45
N ILE A 86 5.47 25.15 6.16
CA ILE A 86 6.82 25.52 5.70
C ILE A 86 7.09 27.00 5.94
N LEU A 87 6.13 27.88 5.68
CA LEU A 87 6.24 29.31 6.00
C LEU A 87 6.42 29.53 7.51
N ALA A 88 5.82 28.68 8.34
CA ALA A 88 5.99 28.68 9.79
C ALA A 88 7.29 28.00 10.28
N GLY A 89 8.04 27.34 9.39
CA GLY A 89 9.22 26.55 9.76
C GLY A 89 8.90 25.25 10.52
N SER A 90 7.67 24.76 10.39
CA SER A 90 7.12 23.61 11.10
C SER A 90 6.97 22.39 10.20
N ALA A 91 6.85 21.21 10.81
CA ALA A 91 6.49 19.98 10.11
C ALA A 91 4.96 19.85 10.03
N SER A 92 4.47 19.39 8.88
CA SER A 92 3.06 19.02 8.70
C SER A 92 2.85 17.58 9.14
N HIS A 93 1.79 17.35 9.91
CA HIS A 93 1.36 16.03 10.33
C HIS A 93 -0.07 15.78 9.87
N TYR A 94 -0.31 14.63 9.26
CA TYR A 94 -1.65 14.15 8.94
C TYR A 94 -1.91 12.90 9.76
N GLU A 95 -3.15 12.68 10.19
CA GLU A 95 -3.49 11.50 10.98
C GLU A 95 -4.81 10.89 10.51
N ALA A 96 -4.85 9.57 10.34
CA ALA A 96 -6.09 8.86 10.07
C ALA A 96 -6.12 7.49 10.73
N VAL A 97 -7.34 7.01 10.96
CA VAL A 97 -7.62 5.68 11.46
C VAL A 97 -8.17 4.84 10.32
N PHE A 98 -7.44 3.77 9.98
CA PHE A 98 -7.83 2.80 8.96
C PHE A 98 -7.96 1.39 9.55
N PRO A 99 -8.96 0.60 9.12
CA PRO A 99 -9.03 -0.82 9.41
C PRO A 99 -8.09 -1.61 8.50
N ALA A 100 -7.45 -2.63 9.04
CA ALA A 100 -6.69 -3.60 8.24
C ALA A 100 -7.64 -4.65 7.63
N ARG A 101 -7.79 -4.61 6.29
CA ARG A 101 -8.60 -5.58 5.52
C ARG A 101 -7.87 -6.88 5.19
N GLY A 102 -6.59 -6.95 5.51
CA GLY A 102 -5.72 -8.09 5.22
C GLY A 102 -4.49 -8.10 6.13
N ARG A 103 -3.45 -8.82 5.71
CA ARG A 103 -2.17 -8.91 6.44
C ARG A 103 -1.19 -7.80 6.09
N ASN A 104 -1.47 -7.06 5.02
CA ASN A 104 -0.69 -5.92 4.60
C ASN A 104 -1.65 -4.75 4.38
N LEU A 105 -1.25 -3.58 4.84
CA LEU A 105 -1.86 -2.30 4.53
C LEU A 105 -0.90 -1.54 3.61
N THR A 106 -1.44 -0.93 2.58
CA THR A 106 -0.66 -0.19 1.58
C THR A 106 -0.84 1.30 1.79
N PHE A 107 0.26 2.03 2.00
CA PHE A 107 0.26 3.47 2.14
C PHE A 107 1.00 4.06 0.94
N CYS A 108 0.33 4.89 0.14
CA CYS A 108 0.88 5.42 -1.10
C CYS A 108 0.82 6.94 -1.16
N LEU A 109 1.80 7.50 -1.89
CA LEU A 109 1.88 8.89 -2.28
C LEU A 109 1.53 8.97 -3.78
N GLY A 110 0.44 9.66 -4.13
CA GLY A 110 -0.07 9.79 -5.49
C GLY A 110 0.34 11.12 -6.13
N VAL A 111 0.93 11.07 -7.33
CA VAL A 111 1.24 12.25 -8.15
C VAL A 111 -0.03 12.70 -8.89
N ASN A 112 -0.71 13.70 -8.33
CA ASN A 112 -1.83 14.34 -9.00
C ASN A 112 -1.32 15.48 -9.90
N PRO A 113 -1.44 15.38 -11.23
CA PRO A 113 -0.93 16.40 -12.15
C PRO A 113 -1.68 17.73 -12.08
N ASP A 114 -2.86 17.77 -11.44
CA ASP A 114 -3.68 18.98 -11.34
C ASP A 114 -3.19 19.96 -10.27
N TYR A 115 -2.29 19.53 -9.36
CA TYR A 115 -1.78 20.40 -8.29
C TYR A 115 -0.43 21.02 -8.60
N THR A 116 0.62 20.21 -8.73
CA THR A 116 1.99 20.67 -8.99
C THR A 116 2.75 19.75 -9.94
N ASP A 117 3.86 20.25 -10.49
CA ASP A 117 4.75 19.56 -11.44
C ASP A 117 5.99 18.93 -10.75
N SER A 118 5.87 18.65 -9.45
CA SER A 118 6.95 18.16 -8.59
C SER A 118 6.55 16.86 -7.89
N GLY A 119 7.51 15.94 -7.72
CA GLY A 119 7.24 14.64 -7.12
C GLY A 119 7.03 14.67 -5.60
N PRO A 120 6.30 13.70 -5.03
CA PRO A 120 5.98 13.67 -3.62
C PRO A 120 7.20 13.37 -2.76
N PHE A 121 7.09 13.65 -1.48
CA PHE A 121 8.12 13.34 -0.49
C PHE A 121 7.51 12.89 0.83
N ILE A 122 8.31 12.28 1.70
CA ILE A 122 7.92 11.91 3.06
C ILE A 122 9.15 11.84 3.97
N ASN A 123 9.03 12.32 5.22
CA ASN A 123 10.10 12.24 6.21
C ASN A 123 9.94 11.00 7.07
N ALA A 124 8.73 10.79 7.61
CA ALA A 124 8.41 9.65 8.46
C ALA A 124 6.98 9.15 8.22
N LEU A 125 6.77 7.87 8.51
CA LEU A 125 5.44 7.25 8.55
C LEU A 125 5.35 6.42 9.82
N GLN A 126 4.50 6.86 10.76
CA GLN A 126 4.17 6.08 11.96
C GLN A 126 2.93 5.23 11.69
N VAL A 127 2.96 3.99 12.16
CA VAL A 127 1.88 3.00 12.03
C VAL A 127 1.63 2.44 13.42
N ILE A 128 0.57 2.90 14.07
CA ILE A 128 0.29 2.62 15.48
C ILE A 128 -0.97 1.76 15.56
N GLN A 129 -0.83 0.55 16.10
CA GLN A 129 -1.98 -0.31 16.34
C GLN A 129 -2.83 0.25 17.49
N LEU A 130 -4.11 0.44 17.22
CA LEU A 130 -5.06 0.87 18.24
C LEU A 130 -5.65 -0.32 19.00
N HIS A 131 -5.97 -0.10 20.26
CA HIS A 131 -6.72 -1.07 21.06
C HIS A 131 -8.16 -1.20 20.55
N ASP A 132 -8.77 -2.38 20.72
CA ASP A 132 -10.10 -2.68 20.19
C ASP A 132 -11.23 -1.83 20.80
N SER A 133 -10.99 -1.15 21.91
CA SER A 133 -11.93 -0.20 22.53
C SER A 133 -11.85 1.21 21.95
N VAL A 134 -10.75 1.58 21.28
CA VAL A 134 -10.56 2.95 20.80
C VAL A 134 -11.30 3.12 19.47
N TYR A 135 -12.19 4.13 19.42
CA TYR A 135 -13.11 4.45 18.33
C TYR A 135 -14.03 3.31 17.88
N ASN A 136 -14.27 2.31 18.73
CA ASN A 136 -15.04 1.11 18.38
C ASN A 136 -16.54 1.35 18.10
N ALA A 137 -17.07 2.52 18.44
CA ALA A 137 -18.43 2.92 18.05
C ALA A 137 -18.55 3.30 16.56
N THR A 138 -17.43 3.61 15.89
CA THR A 138 -17.43 3.97 14.46
C THR A 138 -17.50 2.73 13.59
N ASP A 139 -18.33 2.77 12.54
CA ASP A 139 -18.40 1.72 11.53
C ASP A 139 -17.20 1.79 10.57
N PHE A 140 -16.18 0.99 10.87
CA PHE A 140 -15.00 0.81 10.03
C PHE A 140 -15.17 -0.29 8.97
N THR A 141 -16.36 -0.83 8.74
CA THR A 141 -16.57 -1.80 7.64
C THR A 141 -16.55 -1.11 6.28
N GLY A 142 -17.07 0.12 6.21
CA GLY A 142 -17.17 0.91 4.98
C GLY A 142 -16.52 2.29 5.05
N SER A 143 -16.02 2.72 6.21
CA SER A 143 -15.49 4.09 6.41
C SER A 143 -14.15 4.10 7.12
N ALA A 144 -13.37 5.16 6.88
CA ALA A 144 -12.18 5.52 7.62
C ALA A 144 -12.37 6.93 8.20
N MET A 145 -11.47 7.31 9.11
CA MET A 145 -11.53 8.61 9.79
C MET A 145 -10.23 9.38 9.58
N GLY A 146 -10.31 10.64 9.17
CA GLY A 146 -9.18 11.56 9.07
C GLY A 146 -9.28 12.61 10.15
N LEU A 147 -8.22 12.80 10.94
CA LEU A 147 -8.20 13.75 12.04
C LEU A 147 -8.33 15.17 11.50
N ILE A 148 -9.25 15.94 12.11
CA ILE A 148 -9.42 17.36 11.84
C ILE A 148 -8.81 18.19 12.97
N ALA A 149 -9.12 17.82 14.21
CA ALA A 149 -8.55 18.45 15.39
C ALA A 149 -8.58 17.49 16.57
N ARG A 150 -7.53 17.52 17.39
CA ARG A 150 -7.47 16.91 18.72
C ARG A 150 -6.87 17.93 19.66
N THR A 151 -7.62 18.34 20.66
CA THR A 151 -7.30 19.52 21.45
C THR A 151 -7.44 19.26 22.93
N LYS A 152 -6.47 19.75 23.71
CA LYS A 152 -6.57 19.92 25.16
C LYS A 152 -6.84 21.40 25.47
N PHE A 153 -7.86 21.67 26.27
CA PHE A 153 -8.34 23.01 26.60
C PHE A 153 -7.80 23.46 27.96
N GLY A 154 -7.58 24.77 28.10
CA GLY A 154 -7.14 25.37 29.36
C GLY A 154 -5.64 25.27 29.64
N SER A 155 -4.83 24.95 28.63
CA SER A 155 -3.38 24.93 28.73
C SER A 155 -2.76 25.43 27.42
N THR A 156 -1.76 26.30 27.53
CA THR A 156 -0.87 26.71 26.42
C THR A 156 0.48 25.99 26.48
N GLY A 157 0.57 24.92 27.28
CA GLY A 157 1.77 24.10 27.38
C GLY A 157 1.99 23.22 26.15
N ASP A 158 2.98 22.33 26.24
CA ASP A 158 3.34 21.46 25.12
C ASP A 158 2.23 20.47 24.73
N VAL A 159 2.35 19.92 23.52
CA VAL A 159 1.47 18.88 22.99
C VAL A 159 1.50 17.65 23.89
N GLU A 160 0.34 17.19 24.35
CA GLU A 160 0.23 15.92 25.09
C GLU A 160 0.36 14.75 24.11
N ARG A 161 1.25 13.80 24.39
CA ARG A 161 1.51 12.64 23.53
C ARG A 161 2.21 11.52 24.31
N TYR A 162 2.87 10.58 23.64
CA TYR A 162 3.65 9.56 24.32
C TYR A 162 4.74 10.17 25.23
N PRO A 163 4.96 9.67 26.46
CA PRO A 163 4.45 8.40 27.02
C PRO A 163 3.06 8.45 27.65
N ASP A 164 2.49 9.64 27.84
CA ASP A 164 1.23 9.81 28.58
C ASP A 164 0.01 9.36 27.77
N ASP A 165 0.05 9.52 26.44
CA ASP A 165 -0.85 8.84 25.50
C ASP A 165 -0.22 7.56 24.96
N SER A 166 -0.80 6.41 25.32
CA SER A 166 -0.30 5.08 24.90
C SER A 166 -0.41 4.82 23.39
N PHE A 167 -1.18 5.63 22.67
CA PHE A 167 -1.32 5.59 21.21
C PHE A 167 -0.54 6.70 20.50
N ASP A 168 0.32 7.43 21.24
CA ASP A 168 1.11 8.60 20.77
C ASP A 168 0.25 9.62 19.99
N ARG A 169 -1.01 9.80 20.37
CA ARG A 169 -1.89 10.83 19.77
C ARG A 169 -1.44 12.22 20.18
N TYR A 170 -1.48 13.17 19.26
CA TYR A 170 -1.06 14.55 19.54
C TYR A 170 -2.26 15.37 20.00
N TRP A 171 -2.34 15.69 21.29
CA TRP A 171 -3.34 16.60 21.83
C TRP A 171 -2.78 18.01 21.85
N GLN A 172 -3.21 18.82 20.89
CA GLN A 172 -2.72 20.17 20.72
C GLN A 172 -3.32 21.11 21.78
N PRO A 173 -2.53 22.00 22.38
CA PRO A 173 -3.09 23.04 23.24
C PRO A 173 -4.02 23.95 22.45
N PHE A 174 -5.17 24.30 23.02
CA PHE A 174 -6.02 25.34 22.44
C PHE A 174 -5.34 26.71 22.60
N PRO A 175 -5.29 27.56 21.56
CA PRO A 175 -4.54 28.82 21.61
C PRO A 175 -5.04 29.82 22.66
N ASP A 176 -6.31 29.72 23.07
CA ASP A 176 -6.88 30.57 24.10
C ASP A 176 -6.84 29.89 25.48
N SER A 177 -6.18 30.54 26.44
CA SER A 177 -6.15 30.15 27.84
C SER A 177 -6.85 31.16 28.75
N LYS A 178 -7.57 32.13 28.20
CA LYS A 178 -8.43 33.00 28.99
C LYS A 178 -9.46 32.10 29.68
N HIS A 179 -9.51 32.19 31.00
CA HIS A 179 -10.36 31.34 31.86
C HIS A 179 -9.92 29.86 31.94
N ALA A 180 -8.63 29.58 31.70
CA ALA A 180 -8.03 28.31 32.08
C ALA A 180 -8.06 28.11 33.60
N VAL A 181 -8.51 26.93 34.03
CA VAL A 181 -8.55 26.53 35.45
C VAL A 181 -7.87 25.18 35.60
N SER A 182 -7.00 25.05 36.60
CA SER A 182 -6.37 23.79 36.97
C SER A 182 -7.31 22.90 37.79
N SER A 183 -7.26 21.60 37.53
CA SER A 183 -7.95 20.59 38.33
C SER A 183 -7.30 20.40 39.69
N THR A 184 -8.13 20.12 40.69
CA THR A 184 -7.72 19.91 42.10
C THR A 184 -7.59 18.43 42.46
N HIS A 185 -7.88 17.54 41.52
CA HIS A 185 -7.81 16.09 41.65
C HIS A 185 -7.39 15.48 40.31
N ASN A 186 -6.99 14.21 40.38
CA ASN A 186 -6.56 13.45 39.22
C ASN A 186 -7.73 12.66 38.64
N VAL A 187 -7.70 12.46 37.33
CA VAL A 187 -8.70 11.74 36.55
C VAL A 187 -8.05 10.50 35.92
N THR A 188 -8.77 9.38 35.91
CA THR A 188 -8.29 8.11 35.35
C THR A 188 -8.81 7.91 33.92
N SER A 189 -7.90 7.68 32.97
CA SER A 189 -8.23 7.47 31.55
C SER A 189 -9.16 6.27 31.29
N ALA A 190 -9.07 5.23 32.12
CA ALA A 190 -9.81 3.98 31.94
C ALA A 190 -11.34 4.15 31.98
N ASP A 191 -11.83 5.24 32.58
CA ASP A 191 -13.26 5.54 32.70
C ASP A 191 -13.82 6.28 31.47
N PHE A 192 -12.96 6.66 30.52
CA PHE A 192 -13.33 7.45 29.35
C PHE A 192 -13.30 6.65 28.06
N TRP A 193 -14.24 6.98 27.18
CA TRP A 193 -14.26 6.44 25.83
C TRP A 193 -13.05 6.95 25.03
N ASN A 194 -12.44 6.09 24.20
CA ASN A 194 -11.18 6.35 23.49
C ASN A 194 -9.93 6.58 24.35
N LEU A 195 -10.00 6.39 25.68
CA LEU A 195 -8.83 6.41 26.57
C LEU A 195 -7.93 7.65 26.40
N PRO A 196 -8.44 8.90 26.46
CA PRO A 196 -7.61 10.11 26.48
C PRO A 196 -6.60 10.07 27.64
N PRO A 197 -5.39 10.62 27.49
CA PRO A 197 -4.39 10.59 28.55
C PRO A 197 -4.85 11.45 29.74
N PRO A 198 -4.60 11.04 31.00
CA PRO A 198 -5.06 11.77 32.19
C PRO A 198 -4.77 13.27 32.18
N ASP A 199 -3.63 13.65 31.61
CA ASP A 199 -3.13 15.02 31.65
C ASP A 199 -3.97 16.03 30.88
N VAL A 200 -4.82 15.60 29.94
CA VAL A 200 -5.78 16.52 29.29
C VAL A 200 -6.85 17.01 30.26
N PHE A 201 -7.03 16.34 31.40
CA PHE A 201 -7.98 16.72 32.44
C PHE A 201 -7.34 17.53 33.57
N ASN A 202 -6.03 17.78 33.55
CA ASN A 202 -5.35 18.64 34.53
C ASN A 202 -5.78 20.11 34.39
N THR A 203 -6.35 20.49 33.25
CA THR A 203 -6.89 21.81 32.97
C THR A 203 -8.26 21.76 32.32
N ALA A 204 -9.00 22.85 32.40
CA ALA A 204 -10.23 23.08 31.66
C ALA A 204 -10.34 24.55 31.23
N LEU A 205 -11.08 24.83 30.17
CA LEU A 205 -11.66 26.16 29.95
C LEU A 205 -13.00 26.24 30.66
N VAL A 206 -13.20 27.30 31.44
CA VAL A 206 -14.42 27.53 32.23
C VAL A 206 -15.03 28.85 31.80
N ALA A 207 -16.36 28.93 31.66
CA ALA A 207 -17.00 30.20 31.29
C ALA A 207 -16.90 31.25 32.41
N GLU A 208 -17.03 32.52 32.03
CA GLU A 208 -17.20 33.62 32.99
C GLU A 208 -18.62 33.60 33.59
N GLN A 209 -18.73 33.26 34.87
CA GLN A 209 -19.98 33.32 35.64
C GLN A 209 -21.17 32.66 34.92
N ASN A 210 -22.20 33.44 34.57
CA ASN A 210 -23.44 32.97 33.94
C ASN A 210 -23.42 33.05 32.41
N ALA A 211 -22.30 33.46 31.80
CA ALA A 211 -22.18 33.51 30.35
C ALA A 211 -21.98 32.11 29.76
N PRO A 212 -22.47 31.85 28.54
CA PRO A 212 -22.13 30.62 27.83
C PRO A 212 -20.65 30.60 27.45
N LEU A 213 -20.02 29.43 27.48
CA LEU A 213 -18.70 29.21 26.89
C LEU A 213 -18.88 28.95 25.40
N VAL A 214 -18.36 29.83 24.54
CA VAL A 214 -18.46 29.71 23.09
C VAL A 214 -17.09 29.49 22.49
N LEU A 215 -16.91 28.36 21.82
CA LEU A 215 -15.65 27.97 21.18
C LEU A 215 -15.86 27.83 19.69
N GLN A 216 -15.07 28.54 18.88
CA GLN A 216 -14.95 28.22 17.45
C GLN A 216 -13.97 27.05 17.31
N TRP A 217 -14.50 25.83 17.31
CA TRP A 217 -13.69 24.63 17.28
C TRP A 217 -14.39 23.54 16.45
N PRO A 218 -13.67 22.88 15.51
CA PRO A 218 -12.25 23.06 15.17
C PRO A 218 -11.93 24.44 14.58
N PRO A 219 -10.65 24.88 14.58
CA PRO A 219 -10.27 26.24 14.16
C PRO A 219 -10.38 26.47 12.65
N ILE A 220 -10.59 25.41 11.87
CA ILE A 220 -10.70 25.46 10.41
C ILE A 220 -12.16 25.36 9.96
N SER A 221 -12.44 25.88 8.76
CA SER A 221 -13.72 25.68 8.10
C SER A 221 -13.84 24.25 7.58
N LEU A 222 -14.95 23.60 7.89
CA LEU A 222 -15.21 22.21 7.52
C LEU A 222 -15.93 22.09 6.18
N GLN A 223 -15.59 21.07 5.42
CA GLN A 223 -16.38 20.68 4.24
C GLN A 223 -17.72 20.10 4.69
N ASN A 224 -18.76 20.25 3.86
CA ASN A 224 -20.04 19.62 4.17
C ASN A 224 -19.90 18.09 4.17
N GLY A 225 -20.11 17.46 5.31
CA GLY A 225 -19.89 16.02 5.46
C GLY A 225 -20.27 15.51 6.84
N SER A 226 -20.03 14.20 7.04
CA SER A 226 -20.24 13.53 8.31
C SER A 226 -18.94 13.50 9.10
N TYR A 227 -19.03 13.83 10.39
CA TYR A 227 -17.91 13.93 11.30
C TYR A 227 -18.14 13.07 12.53
N TYR A 228 -17.07 12.45 13.01
CA TYR A 228 -17.00 11.94 14.36
C TYR A 228 -16.63 13.10 15.27
N VAL A 229 -17.40 13.33 16.33
CA VAL A 229 -17.13 14.39 17.31
C VAL A 229 -17.13 13.76 18.69
N SER A 230 -16.11 14.02 19.50
CA SER A 230 -16.03 13.60 20.89
C SER A 230 -15.57 14.77 21.75
N LEU A 231 -16.29 15.03 22.84
CA LEU A 231 -16.00 16.08 23.81
C LEU A 231 -15.81 15.43 25.18
N TYR A 232 -14.79 15.91 25.91
CA TYR A 232 -14.33 15.33 27.16
C TYR A 232 -14.46 16.33 28.29
N PHE A 233 -15.08 15.86 29.37
CA PHE A 233 -15.42 16.68 30.52
C PHE A 233 -15.00 15.98 31.82
N ALA A 234 -14.46 16.73 32.77
CA ALA A 234 -14.27 16.35 34.15
C ALA A 234 -14.30 17.62 35.00
N ASP A 235 -15.14 17.65 36.04
CA ASP A 235 -15.21 18.83 36.91
C ASP A 235 -13.87 19.01 37.62
N THR A 236 -13.28 20.20 37.55
CA THR A 236 -11.97 20.53 38.13
C THR A 236 -11.96 20.48 39.66
N LEU A 237 -13.13 20.46 40.30
CA LEU A 237 -13.28 20.36 41.75
C LEU A 237 -13.57 18.90 42.17
N ALA A 238 -12.82 18.39 43.14
CA ALA A 238 -13.05 17.06 43.69
C ALA A 238 -14.46 16.91 44.29
N ASN A 239 -15.13 15.79 44.00
CA ASN A 239 -16.49 15.48 44.48
C ASN A 239 -17.54 16.54 44.10
N SER A 240 -17.32 17.24 42.98
CA SER A 240 -18.23 18.24 42.44
C SER A 240 -18.93 17.72 41.19
N SER A 241 -20.01 18.42 40.81
CA SER A 241 -20.71 18.19 39.56
C SER A 241 -21.27 19.48 38.98
N ARG A 242 -21.41 19.51 37.66
CA ARG A 242 -22.00 20.62 36.89
C ARG A 242 -23.02 20.07 35.94
N THR A 243 -24.18 20.71 35.89
CA THR A 243 -25.20 20.42 34.86
C THR A 243 -25.08 21.47 33.77
N LEU A 244 -24.97 21.03 32.53
CA LEU A 244 -24.76 21.90 31.37
C LEU A 244 -25.43 21.34 30.12
N ASP A 245 -25.73 22.25 29.20
CA ASP A 245 -26.11 21.95 27.83
C ASP A 245 -24.91 22.17 26.92
N VAL A 246 -24.75 21.29 25.93
CA VAL A 246 -23.78 21.46 24.85
C VAL A 246 -24.54 21.51 23.53
N ASN A 247 -24.33 22.59 22.79
CA ASN A 247 -24.83 22.75 21.43
C ASN A 247 -23.63 22.81 20.49
N ILE A 248 -23.73 22.12 19.35
CA ILE A 248 -22.80 22.27 18.24
C ILE A 248 -23.55 23.00 17.14
N ASN A 249 -23.06 24.19 16.80
CA ASN A 249 -23.80 25.21 16.06
C ASN A 249 -25.14 25.47 16.74
N ASP A 250 -26.24 25.32 16.00
CA ASP A 250 -27.59 25.59 16.51
C ASP A 250 -28.32 24.32 16.98
N TYR A 251 -27.61 23.18 17.08
CA TYR A 251 -28.20 21.88 17.41
C TYR A 251 -27.73 21.37 18.77
N GLN A 252 -28.67 20.84 19.57
CA GLN A 252 -28.38 20.20 20.85
C GLN A 252 -27.53 18.94 20.63
N PHE A 253 -26.34 18.91 21.22
CA PHE A 253 -25.43 17.76 21.19
C PHE A 253 -25.52 16.94 22.48
N TYR A 254 -25.70 17.60 23.62
CA TYR A 254 -25.79 16.97 24.93
C TYR A 254 -26.56 17.81 25.93
N GLU A 255 -27.19 17.14 26.89
CA GLU A 255 -27.75 17.73 28.10
C GLU A 255 -27.50 16.76 29.25
N GLY A 256 -26.89 17.22 30.34
CA GLY A 256 -26.72 16.39 31.52
C GLY A 256 -25.69 16.90 32.52
N THR A 257 -25.28 16.00 33.41
CA THR A 257 -24.40 16.30 34.54
C THR A 257 -23.02 15.70 34.33
N VAL A 258 -22.00 16.54 34.41
CA VAL A 258 -20.58 16.18 34.45
C VAL A 258 -20.15 16.12 35.91
N THR A 259 -19.42 15.07 36.31
CA THR A 259 -18.85 14.93 37.66
C THR A 259 -17.32 15.03 37.63
N SER A 260 -16.69 15.04 38.80
CA SER A 260 -15.22 14.95 38.91
C SER A 260 -14.64 13.62 38.38
N ALA A 261 -15.43 12.55 38.26
CA ALA A 261 -15.00 11.31 37.59
C ALA A 261 -14.90 11.47 36.06
N GLY A 262 -15.63 12.45 35.54
CA GLY A 262 -15.67 12.82 34.14
C GLY A 262 -16.63 12.03 33.26
N LEU A 263 -16.70 12.45 32.00
CA LEU A 263 -17.68 12.05 31.00
C LEU A 263 -17.11 12.27 29.59
N SER A 264 -17.25 11.26 28.74
CA SER A 264 -17.11 11.39 27.29
C SER A 264 -18.47 11.53 26.64
N VAL A 265 -18.66 12.55 25.81
CA VAL A 265 -19.86 12.70 24.98
C VAL A 265 -19.47 12.74 23.53
N PHE A 266 -20.07 11.87 22.71
CA PHE A 266 -19.67 11.72 21.32
C PHE A 266 -20.85 11.46 20.37
N ALA A 267 -20.65 11.81 19.10
CA ALA A 267 -21.47 11.38 17.99
C ALA A 267 -20.57 10.74 16.94
N THR A 268 -20.98 9.57 16.42
CA THR A 268 -20.22 8.85 15.39
C THR A 268 -20.51 9.35 13.99
N GLN A 269 -21.59 10.11 13.80
CA GLN A 269 -21.96 10.76 12.54
C GLN A 269 -22.70 12.06 12.87
N TRP A 270 -22.01 13.19 12.77
CA TRP A 270 -22.56 14.52 12.97
C TRP A 270 -22.30 15.36 11.73
N ILE A 271 -23.35 15.95 11.15
CA ILE A 271 -23.21 16.72 9.91
C ILE A 271 -22.68 18.12 10.25
N LEU A 272 -21.52 18.46 9.71
CA LEU A 272 -20.90 19.78 9.86
C LEU A 272 -20.55 20.36 8.50
N SER A 273 -20.52 21.69 8.44
CA SER A 273 -20.03 22.46 7.30
C SER A 273 -19.66 23.86 7.79
N GLY A 274 -18.69 24.51 7.14
CA GLY A 274 -18.25 25.85 7.52
C GLY A 274 -17.55 25.89 8.88
N LEU A 275 -17.52 27.09 9.48
CA LEU A 275 -17.01 27.28 10.84
C LEU A 275 -17.97 26.65 11.85
N THR A 276 -17.42 25.88 12.79
CA THR A 276 -18.20 25.20 13.81
C THR A 276 -18.05 25.90 15.16
N ARG A 277 -19.16 26.07 15.87
CA ARG A 277 -19.19 26.62 17.23
C ARG A 277 -19.64 25.55 18.21
N VAL A 278 -18.87 25.30 19.26
CA VAL A 278 -19.29 24.51 20.42
C VAL A 278 -19.70 25.50 21.51
N ILE A 279 -20.97 25.43 21.92
CA ILE A 279 -21.58 26.37 22.86
C ILE A 279 -22.01 25.59 24.10
N LEU A 280 -21.47 25.94 25.26
CA LEU A 280 -21.83 25.32 26.52
C LEU A 280 -22.58 26.33 27.39
N THR A 281 -23.73 25.93 27.90
CA THR A 281 -24.58 26.77 28.77
C THR A 281 -24.77 26.08 30.11
N SER A 282 -24.55 26.79 31.22
CA SER A 282 -24.78 26.17 32.54
C SER A 282 -26.27 26.07 32.86
N LYS A 283 -26.65 24.93 33.42
CA LYS A 283 -27.91 24.70 34.14
C LYS A 283 -27.70 24.61 35.65
N SER A 284 -26.46 24.77 36.12
CA SER A 284 -26.08 24.73 37.52
C SER A 284 -25.49 26.07 37.98
N VAL A 285 -25.21 26.21 39.27
CA VAL A 285 -24.60 27.44 39.83
C VAL A 285 -23.17 27.61 39.33
N LEU A 286 -22.47 26.50 39.06
CA LEU A 286 -21.11 26.53 38.55
C LEU A 286 -21.12 26.79 37.03
N PRO A 287 -20.19 27.61 36.50
CA PRO A 287 -20.07 27.83 35.05
C PRO A 287 -19.77 26.52 34.31
N PRO A 288 -20.15 26.38 33.02
CA PRO A 288 -19.81 25.20 32.25
C PRO A 288 -18.31 25.16 31.96
N LEU A 289 -17.80 23.97 31.63
CA LEU A 289 -16.38 23.75 31.33
C LEU A 289 -16.19 22.71 30.23
N ILE A 290 -14.97 22.66 29.67
CA ILE A 290 -14.51 21.60 28.78
C ILE A 290 -13.02 21.35 28.98
N ASN A 291 -12.60 20.08 28.92
CA ASN A 291 -11.21 19.67 29.13
C ASN A 291 -10.52 19.31 27.81
N ALA A 292 -11.18 18.55 26.94
CA ALA A 292 -10.59 18.14 25.67
C ALA A 292 -11.65 17.86 24.60
N GLY A 293 -11.22 17.71 23.35
CA GLY A 293 -12.09 17.34 22.24
C GLY A 293 -11.33 16.72 21.07
N GLU A 294 -12.03 15.87 20.32
CA GLU A 294 -11.58 15.28 19.05
C GLU A 294 -12.65 15.43 17.96
N VAL A 295 -12.23 15.80 16.75
CA VAL A 295 -13.06 15.78 15.54
C VAL A 295 -12.33 15.05 14.44
N PHE A 296 -13.02 14.12 13.78
CA PHE A 296 -12.55 13.46 12.58
C PHE A 296 -13.57 13.63 11.45
N GLY A 297 -13.08 13.87 10.24
CA GLY A 297 -13.88 13.70 9.02
C GLY A 297 -14.04 12.22 8.72
N ILE A 298 -15.26 11.80 8.38
CA ILE A 298 -15.56 10.43 8.02
C ILE A 298 -15.66 10.36 6.50
N PHE A 299 -14.91 9.44 5.89
CA PHE A 299 -14.93 9.23 4.46
C PHE A 299 -15.03 7.74 4.13
N PRO A 300 -15.71 7.38 3.02
CA PRO A 300 -15.86 5.99 2.64
C PRO A 300 -14.51 5.39 2.25
N ILE A 301 -14.27 4.15 2.66
CA ILE A 301 -13.12 3.38 2.19
C ILE A 301 -13.32 3.06 0.71
N GLY A 302 -12.27 3.33 -0.06
CA GLY A 302 -12.23 3.07 -1.48
C GLY A 302 -12.41 1.60 -1.79
N ARG A 303 -13.06 1.35 -2.93
CA ARG A 303 -13.14 0.02 -3.52
C ARG A 303 -11.74 -0.47 -3.88
N LEU A 304 -11.58 -1.78 -3.92
CA LEU A 304 -10.36 -2.42 -4.38
C LEU A 304 -10.63 -3.17 -5.67
N THR A 305 -9.56 -3.44 -6.41
CA THR A 305 -9.58 -4.49 -7.42
C THR A 305 -10.01 -5.80 -6.76
N ILE A 306 -10.87 -6.57 -7.43
CA ILE A 306 -11.30 -7.83 -6.85
C ILE A 306 -10.11 -8.74 -6.53
N THR A 307 -10.20 -9.50 -5.44
CA THR A 307 -9.09 -10.32 -4.93
C THR A 307 -8.49 -11.22 -5.99
N ARG A 308 -9.31 -11.84 -6.84
CA ARG A 308 -8.82 -12.73 -7.90
C ARG A 308 -7.95 -11.99 -8.92
N ASP A 309 -8.37 -10.80 -9.34
CA ASP A 309 -7.61 -10.03 -10.32
C ASP A 309 -6.33 -9.47 -9.68
N ALA A 310 -6.40 -8.97 -8.44
CA ALA A 310 -5.24 -8.52 -7.68
C ALA A 310 -4.19 -9.64 -7.47
N LEU A 311 -4.61 -10.86 -7.14
CA LEU A 311 -3.72 -12.01 -6.99
C LEU A 311 -3.08 -12.44 -8.31
N ALA A 312 -3.82 -12.40 -9.42
CA ALA A 312 -3.28 -12.69 -10.75
C ALA A 312 -2.24 -11.65 -11.17
N MET A 313 -2.51 -10.36 -10.91
CA MET A 313 -1.54 -9.28 -11.16
C MET A 313 -0.29 -9.41 -10.31
N GLU A 314 -0.41 -9.80 -9.05
CA GLU A 314 0.72 -10.09 -8.16
C GLU A 314 1.53 -11.31 -8.61
N SER A 315 0.87 -12.35 -9.15
CA SER A 315 1.55 -13.50 -9.78
C SER A 315 2.35 -13.07 -11.01
N MET A 316 1.75 -12.26 -11.89
CA MET A 316 2.42 -11.67 -13.04
C MET A 316 3.62 -10.81 -12.64
N LYS A 317 3.47 -9.97 -11.61
CA LYS A 317 4.55 -9.15 -11.06
C LYS A 317 5.79 -9.98 -10.69
N ARG A 318 5.59 -11.18 -10.13
CA ARG A 318 6.69 -12.08 -9.74
C ARG A 318 7.31 -12.84 -10.91
N SER A 319 6.56 -13.07 -11.99
CA SER A 319 7.03 -13.82 -13.15
C SER A 319 7.74 -12.94 -14.19
N LEU A 320 7.49 -11.64 -14.16
CA LEU A 320 8.08 -10.64 -15.04
C LEU A 320 9.30 -9.96 -14.42
N GLN A 321 10.13 -9.38 -15.28
CA GLN A 321 11.31 -8.59 -14.95
C GLN A 321 11.28 -7.27 -15.73
N ASN A 322 11.99 -6.25 -15.22
CA ASN A 322 11.98 -4.88 -15.76
C ASN A 322 10.56 -4.29 -15.85
N ILE A 323 9.72 -4.60 -14.85
CA ILE A 323 8.37 -4.05 -14.74
C ILE A 323 8.41 -2.58 -14.28
N PRO A 324 7.36 -1.80 -14.56
CA PRO A 324 7.22 -0.45 -14.01
C PRO A 324 7.24 -0.41 -12.48
N ASP A 325 7.93 0.59 -11.93
CA ASP A 325 8.11 0.73 -10.47
C ASP A 325 6.82 1.08 -9.70
N ASP A 326 5.76 1.51 -10.40
CA ASP A 326 4.46 1.85 -9.83
C ASP A 326 3.56 0.62 -9.60
N TRP A 327 4.05 -0.59 -9.90
CA TRP A 327 3.38 -1.88 -9.63
C TRP A 327 3.39 -2.26 -8.14
N ILE A 328 2.94 -1.36 -7.27
CA ILE A 328 2.81 -1.57 -5.83
C ILE A 328 1.44 -1.04 -5.40
N GLY A 329 0.83 -1.68 -4.40
CA GLY A 329 -0.53 -1.36 -3.98
C GLY A 329 -1.60 -2.07 -4.81
N ASP A 330 -2.80 -1.51 -4.84
CA ASP A 330 -3.89 -2.02 -5.68
C ASP A 330 -3.62 -1.71 -7.17
N PRO A 331 -3.84 -2.66 -8.10
CA PRO A 331 -3.51 -2.44 -9.52
C PRO A 331 -4.42 -1.44 -10.24
N CYS A 332 -5.63 -1.20 -9.75
CA CYS A 332 -6.61 -0.30 -10.39
C CYS A 332 -6.93 0.94 -9.58
N MET A 333 -6.72 0.90 -8.25
CA MET A 333 -7.29 1.87 -7.31
C MET A 333 -6.23 2.73 -6.61
N PRO A 334 -6.55 4.00 -6.31
CA PRO A 334 -7.78 4.71 -6.67
C PRO A 334 -7.86 5.01 -8.18
N HIS A 335 -9.05 5.39 -8.67
CA HIS A 335 -9.22 5.80 -10.05
C HIS A 335 -8.24 6.93 -10.41
N GLY A 336 -7.67 6.85 -11.61
CA GLY A 336 -6.60 7.77 -12.04
C GLY A 336 -5.19 7.32 -11.63
N TYR A 337 -5.04 6.29 -10.78
CA TYR A 337 -3.74 5.79 -10.31
C TYR A 337 -3.54 4.29 -10.60
N ALA A 338 -4.17 3.76 -11.65
CA ALA A 338 -3.93 2.38 -12.07
C ALA A 338 -2.45 2.17 -12.42
N TRP A 339 -1.95 0.95 -12.22
CA TRP A 339 -0.57 0.61 -12.61
C TRP A 339 -0.34 0.92 -14.08
N THR A 340 0.84 1.43 -14.41
CA THR A 340 1.27 1.68 -15.78
C THR A 340 0.99 0.45 -16.63
N GLY A 341 0.28 0.63 -17.75
CA GLY A 341 -0.10 -0.43 -18.69
C GLY A 341 -1.34 -1.24 -18.30
N VAL A 342 -1.96 -0.97 -17.16
CA VAL A 342 -3.19 -1.64 -16.69
C VAL A 342 -4.38 -0.71 -16.89
N THR A 343 -5.41 -1.18 -17.61
CA THR A 343 -6.70 -0.49 -17.69
C THR A 343 -7.75 -1.28 -16.94
N CYS A 344 -8.53 -0.57 -16.14
CA CYS A 344 -9.56 -1.16 -15.30
C CYS A 344 -10.92 -0.54 -15.59
N GLN A 345 -11.97 -1.31 -15.30
CA GLN A 345 -13.35 -0.87 -15.45
C GLN A 345 -14.18 -1.38 -14.27
N GLU A 346 -15.19 -0.58 -13.91
CA GLU A 346 -16.25 -1.01 -13.01
C GLU A 346 -17.16 -2.05 -13.69
N GLY A 347 -17.26 -3.24 -13.07
CA GLY A 347 -18.12 -4.32 -13.53
C GLY A 347 -19.57 -4.16 -13.07
N GLN A 348 -20.42 -5.11 -13.48
CA GLN A 348 -21.88 -5.08 -13.26
C GLN A 348 -22.34 -5.08 -11.78
N ASN A 349 -21.44 -5.40 -10.84
CA ASN A 349 -21.70 -5.40 -9.39
C ASN A 349 -20.72 -4.47 -8.65
N GLU A 350 -20.36 -3.34 -9.25
CA GLU A 350 -19.44 -2.35 -8.64
C GLU A 350 -18.00 -2.86 -8.38
N ASN A 351 -17.71 -4.08 -8.84
CA ASN A 351 -16.41 -4.71 -8.72
C ASN A 351 -15.43 -4.09 -9.72
N ILE A 352 -14.28 -3.64 -9.25
CA ILE A 352 -13.21 -3.12 -10.11
C ILE A 352 -12.45 -4.30 -10.72
N ARG A 353 -12.41 -4.35 -12.06
CA ARG A 353 -11.86 -5.45 -12.85
C ARG A 353 -10.77 -4.96 -13.78
N VAL A 354 -9.74 -5.77 -13.98
CA VAL A 354 -8.72 -5.53 -15.02
C VAL A 354 -9.29 -5.95 -16.38
N ILE A 355 -9.31 -5.03 -17.34
CA ILE A 355 -9.89 -5.25 -18.68
C ILE A 355 -8.86 -5.19 -19.81
N SER A 356 -7.75 -4.48 -19.61
CA SER A 356 -6.68 -4.44 -20.62
C SER A 356 -5.31 -4.39 -19.96
N LEU A 357 -4.39 -5.13 -20.58
CA LEU A 357 -2.96 -5.14 -20.28
C LEU A 357 -2.21 -4.70 -21.54
N ASN A 358 -1.56 -3.54 -21.49
CA ASN A 358 -0.73 -3.03 -22.59
C ASN A 358 0.67 -2.70 -22.11
N PHE A 359 1.61 -3.55 -22.49
CA PHE A 359 3.01 -3.48 -22.12
C PHE A 359 3.93 -3.54 -23.32
N SER A 360 3.43 -3.16 -24.50
CA SER A 360 4.21 -3.24 -25.72
C SER A 360 5.44 -2.34 -25.67
N SER A 361 6.59 -2.84 -26.13
CA SER A 361 7.84 -2.07 -26.23
C SER A 361 8.36 -1.50 -24.89
N MET A 362 8.14 -2.20 -23.78
CA MET A 362 8.56 -1.76 -22.45
C MET A 362 9.87 -2.40 -21.96
N GLY A 363 10.52 -3.24 -22.78
CA GLY A 363 11.75 -3.92 -22.39
C GLY A 363 11.55 -5.01 -21.32
N ILE A 364 10.31 -5.49 -21.17
CA ILE A 364 9.94 -6.50 -20.18
C ILE A 364 10.53 -7.85 -20.58
N SER A 365 11.03 -8.59 -19.60
CA SER A 365 11.51 -9.97 -19.75
C SER A 365 10.89 -10.90 -18.69
N GLY A 366 11.30 -12.17 -18.68
CA GLY A 366 10.70 -13.19 -17.83
C GLY A 366 9.70 -14.05 -18.59
N SER A 367 8.64 -14.49 -17.93
CA SER A 367 7.63 -15.38 -18.52
C SER A 367 6.20 -14.96 -18.12
N LEU A 368 5.23 -15.26 -18.99
CA LEU A 368 3.81 -15.05 -18.67
C LEU A 368 3.35 -16.08 -17.64
N SER A 369 2.85 -15.60 -16.49
CA SER A 369 2.26 -16.49 -15.47
C SER A 369 0.96 -17.12 -16.00
N PRO A 370 0.71 -18.42 -15.76
CA PRO A 370 -0.58 -19.05 -16.04
C PRO A 370 -1.77 -18.36 -15.36
N ASP A 371 -1.53 -17.68 -14.24
CA ASP A 371 -2.57 -16.97 -13.49
C ASP A 371 -3.18 -15.78 -14.27
N ILE A 372 -2.57 -15.36 -15.39
CA ILE A 372 -3.19 -14.38 -16.30
C ILE A 372 -4.58 -14.84 -16.77
N ALA A 373 -4.82 -16.16 -16.85
CA ALA A 373 -6.11 -16.74 -17.21
C ALA A 373 -7.22 -16.49 -16.16
N ASN A 374 -6.86 -16.06 -14.94
CA ASN A 374 -7.81 -15.69 -13.90
C ASN A 374 -8.40 -14.28 -14.09
N LEU A 375 -7.81 -13.46 -14.98
CA LEU A 375 -8.28 -12.11 -15.32
C LEU A 375 -9.44 -12.18 -16.32
N THR A 376 -10.54 -12.82 -15.96
CA THR A 376 -11.62 -13.19 -16.90
C THR A 376 -12.38 -12.02 -17.52
N ALA A 377 -12.08 -10.78 -17.13
CA ALA A 377 -12.64 -9.57 -17.71
C ALA A 377 -11.78 -8.99 -18.84
N LEU A 378 -10.58 -9.53 -19.08
CA LEU A 378 -9.68 -9.06 -20.12
C LEU A 378 -10.34 -9.13 -21.50
N THR A 379 -10.32 -7.98 -22.18
CA THR A 379 -10.62 -7.86 -23.60
C THR A 379 -9.34 -7.81 -24.41
N ASP A 380 -8.25 -7.30 -23.84
CA ASP A 380 -7.04 -6.96 -24.60
C ASP A 380 -5.77 -7.29 -23.83
N ILE A 381 -4.90 -8.05 -24.46
CA ILE A 381 -3.55 -8.36 -23.95
C ILE A 381 -2.54 -8.00 -25.02
N SER A 382 -1.60 -7.13 -24.66
CA SER A 382 -0.51 -6.74 -25.53
C SER A 382 0.80 -6.73 -24.76
N PHE A 383 1.69 -7.64 -25.13
CA PHE A 383 3.09 -7.69 -24.69
C PHE A 383 4.05 -7.67 -25.88
N ALA A 384 3.62 -7.11 -27.02
CA ALA A 384 4.39 -7.14 -28.25
C ALA A 384 5.72 -6.41 -28.12
N ASN A 385 6.73 -6.83 -28.90
CA ASN A 385 8.04 -6.18 -28.93
C ASN A 385 8.72 -6.11 -27.55
N ASN A 386 8.90 -7.26 -26.92
CA ASN A 386 9.56 -7.41 -25.61
C ASN A 386 10.55 -8.59 -25.64
N SER A 387 11.09 -8.98 -24.48
CA SER A 387 11.99 -10.12 -24.33
C SER A 387 11.37 -11.23 -23.48
N LEU A 388 10.06 -11.44 -23.59
CA LEU A 388 9.37 -12.53 -22.89
C LEU A 388 9.83 -13.89 -23.41
N SER A 389 9.92 -14.86 -22.52
CA SER A 389 10.40 -16.22 -22.78
C SER A 389 9.46 -17.26 -22.18
N GLY A 390 9.68 -18.53 -22.51
CA GLY A 390 8.81 -19.64 -22.10
C GLY A 390 7.56 -19.79 -22.98
N THR A 391 6.59 -20.57 -22.51
CA THR A 391 5.40 -20.92 -23.28
C THR A 391 4.27 -19.92 -23.10
N ILE A 392 3.39 -19.79 -24.09
CA ILE A 392 2.10 -19.08 -23.93
C ILE A 392 1.22 -19.91 -22.99
N PRO A 393 0.75 -19.37 -21.84
CA PRO A 393 -0.13 -20.10 -20.93
C PRO A 393 -1.49 -20.36 -21.58
N ASP A 394 -2.24 -21.33 -21.05
CA ASP A 394 -3.59 -21.59 -21.53
C ASP A 394 -4.53 -20.44 -21.14
N LEU A 395 -5.12 -19.79 -22.15
CA LEU A 395 -5.99 -18.63 -22.01
C LEU A 395 -7.48 -18.98 -22.12
N ILE A 396 -7.86 -20.26 -22.06
CA ILE A 396 -9.23 -20.74 -22.25
C ILE A 396 -10.28 -20.02 -21.39
N ASN A 397 -9.92 -19.58 -20.19
CA ASN A 397 -10.82 -18.90 -19.26
C ASN A 397 -11.06 -17.41 -19.58
N LEU A 398 -10.32 -16.85 -20.55
CA LEU A 398 -10.45 -15.46 -20.97
C LEU A 398 -11.57 -15.31 -22.00
N GLY A 399 -12.80 -15.65 -21.61
CA GLY A 399 -13.97 -15.68 -22.49
C GLY A 399 -14.40 -14.33 -23.08
N LYS A 400 -13.77 -13.22 -22.69
CA LYS A 400 -13.99 -11.86 -23.23
C LYS A 400 -12.84 -11.37 -24.12
N LEU A 401 -11.76 -12.13 -24.25
CA LEU A 401 -10.55 -11.71 -24.95
C LEU A 401 -10.84 -11.52 -26.45
N GLN A 402 -10.50 -10.34 -26.96
CA GLN A 402 -10.70 -9.89 -28.33
C GLN A 402 -9.39 -9.72 -29.06
N ARG A 403 -8.36 -9.19 -28.39
CA ARG A 403 -7.05 -8.89 -28.98
C ARG A 403 -5.93 -9.51 -28.16
N LEU A 404 -5.09 -10.31 -28.80
CA LEU A 404 -3.88 -10.90 -28.22
C LEU A 404 -2.67 -10.62 -29.10
N TYR A 405 -1.79 -9.74 -28.63
CA TYR A 405 -0.54 -9.40 -29.30
C TYR A 405 0.65 -9.83 -28.44
N LEU A 406 1.33 -10.88 -28.88
CA LEU A 406 2.55 -11.40 -28.26
C LEU A 406 3.72 -11.46 -29.26
N ASN A 407 3.58 -10.80 -30.42
CA ASN A 407 4.60 -10.79 -31.45
C ASN A 407 5.91 -10.16 -30.99
N ASP A 408 7.01 -10.52 -31.65
CA ASP A 408 8.36 -9.98 -31.45
C ASP A 408 8.81 -10.16 -29.98
N ASN A 409 8.91 -11.43 -29.58
CA ASN A 409 9.35 -11.90 -28.26
C ASN A 409 10.22 -13.18 -28.43
N LYS A 410 10.54 -13.88 -27.34
CA LYS A 410 11.29 -15.15 -27.34
C LYS A 410 10.41 -16.30 -26.82
N LEU A 411 9.10 -16.24 -27.07
CA LEU A 411 8.16 -17.27 -26.63
C LEU A 411 8.35 -18.55 -27.44
N ASN A 412 8.23 -19.71 -26.80
CA ASN A 412 8.45 -21.01 -27.41
C ASN A 412 7.30 -21.99 -27.11
N GLY A 413 7.45 -23.24 -27.56
CA GLY A 413 6.41 -24.27 -27.42
C GLY A 413 5.36 -24.20 -28.53
N LYS A 414 4.21 -24.83 -28.31
CA LYS A 414 3.13 -24.95 -29.30
C LYS A 414 2.06 -23.89 -29.07
N ILE A 415 1.42 -23.45 -30.16
CA ILE A 415 0.19 -22.65 -30.08
C ILE A 415 -0.92 -23.54 -29.51
N ALA A 416 -1.50 -23.15 -28.37
CA ALA A 416 -2.55 -23.94 -27.74
C ALA A 416 -3.81 -23.96 -28.60
N GLN A 417 -4.38 -25.15 -28.80
CA GLN A 417 -5.63 -25.31 -29.54
C GLN A 417 -6.76 -24.51 -28.87
N THR A 418 -6.75 -24.35 -27.55
CA THR A 418 -7.75 -23.58 -26.80
C THR A 418 -7.91 -22.12 -27.25
N LEU A 419 -6.90 -21.49 -27.85
CA LEU A 419 -7.04 -20.13 -28.38
C LEU A 419 -8.13 -20.02 -29.45
N GLY A 420 -8.33 -21.08 -30.25
CA GLY A 420 -9.38 -21.11 -31.28
C GLY A 420 -10.79 -21.24 -30.72
N THR A 421 -10.97 -21.61 -29.44
CA THR A 421 -12.30 -21.75 -28.82
C THR A 421 -12.82 -20.46 -28.20
N ILE A 422 -11.94 -19.47 -27.97
CA ILE A 422 -12.30 -18.15 -27.44
C ILE A 422 -13.10 -17.40 -28.50
N GLN A 423 -14.42 -17.36 -28.34
CA GLN A 423 -15.34 -16.83 -29.36
C GLN A 423 -15.05 -15.38 -29.75
N PRO A 424 -14.84 -14.43 -28.81
CA PRO A 424 -14.67 -13.02 -29.17
C PRO A 424 -13.30 -12.67 -29.77
N LEU A 425 -12.33 -13.60 -29.75
CA LEU A 425 -10.97 -13.34 -30.23
C LEU A 425 -11.00 -13.02 -31.73
N ARG A 426 -10.64 -11.80 -32.08
CA ARG A 426 -10.64 -11.29 -33.47
C ARG A 426 -9.26 -10.92 -33.97
N GLU A 427 -8.29 -10.74 -33.08
CA GLU A 427 -6.92 -10.39 -33.48
C GLU A 427 -5.92 -11.22 -32.68
N LEU A 428 -5.03 -11.90 -33.40
CA LEU A 428 -4.00 -12.77 -32.83
C LEU A 428 -2.67 -12.59 -33.55
N PHE A 429 -1.70 -11.94 -32.91
CA PHE A 429 -0.36 -11.71 -33.45
C PHE A 429 0.69 -12.42 -32.60
N LEU A 430 1.37 -13.39 -33.21
CA LEU A 430 2.36 -14.25 -32.57
C LEU A 430 3.70 -14.31 -33.35
N GLN A 431 3.80 -13.61 -34.48
CA GLN A 431 5.01 -13.60 -35.33
C GLN A 431 6.25 -13.09 -34.57
N GLY A 432 7.45 -13.44 -35.02
CA GLY A 432 8.68 -12.99 -34.36
C GLY A 432 8.91 -13.66 -32.99
N ASN A 433 8.49 -14.91 -32.82
CA ASN A 433 8.75 -15.77 -31.66
C ASN A 433 9.41 -17.09 -32.09
N GLU A 434 9.78 -17.92 -31.12
CA GLU A 434 10.35 -19.27 -31.28
C GLU A 434 9.29 -20.38 -31.17
N LEU A 435 8.05 -20.08 -31.57
CA LEU A 435 6.93 -21.01 -31.53
C LEU A 435 7.11 -22.13 -32.57
N GLY A 436 6.87 -23.38 -32.15
CA GLY A 436 6.97 -24.57 -32.99
C GLY A 436 5.67 -25.37 -33.07
N GLY A 437 5.67 -26.42 -33.89
CA GLY A 437 4.50 -27.26 -34.12
C GLY A 437 3.54 -26.70 -35.18
N ALA A 438 2.50 -27.47 -35.49
CA ALA A 438 1.48 -27.08 -36.46
C ALA A 438 0.51 -26.05 -35.85
N VAL A 439 0.03 -25.13 -36.69
CA VAL A 439 -1.05 -24.20 -36.33
C VAL A 439 -2.34 -25.02 -36.08
N PRO A 440 -3.00 -24.87 -34.91
CA PRO A 440 -4.22 -25.60 -34.61
C PRO A 440 -5.35 -25.36 -35.63
N GLN A 441 -6.02 -26.43 -36.05
CA GLN A 441 -7.09 -26.38 -37.07
C GLN A 441 -8.26 -25.47 -36.70
N ASN A 442 -8.61 -25.39 -35.41
CA ASN A 442 -9.69 -24.52 -34.95
C ASN A 442 -9.32 -23.03 -34.96
N LEU A 443 -8.04 -22.68 -34.96
CA LEU A 443 -7.60 -21.31 -35.23
C LEU A 443 -7.66 -21.00 -36.73
N LEU A 444 -7.26 -21.95 -37.58
CA LEU A 444 -7.37 -21.82 -39.05
C LEU A 444 -8.83 -21.63 -39.50
N ASN A 445 -9.76 -22.34 -38.86
CA ASN A 445 -11.18 -22.31 -39.20
C ASN A 445 -11.95 -21.18 -38.48
N LYS A 446 -11.28 -20.34 -37.70
CA LYS A 446 -11.95 -19.29 -36.94
C LYS A 446 -12.29 -18.11 -37.85
N THR A 447 -13.60 -17.90 -38.08
CA THR A 447 -14.11 -16.80 -38.89
C THR A 447 -13.85 -15.43 -38.24
N GLY A 448 -13.48 -14.44 -39.04
CA GLY A 448 -13.24 -13.07 -38.56
C GLY A 448 -11.95 -12.87 -37.76
N LEU A 449 -11.08 -13.88 -37.67
CA LEU A 449 -9.76 -13.76 -37.03
C LEU A 449 -8.78 -13.07 -37.99
N THR A 450 -8.29 -11.89 -37.59
CA THR A 450 -7.18 -11.20 -38.24
C THR A 450 -5.87 -11.71 -37.65
N SER A 451 -4.97 -12.19 -38.51
CA SER A 451 -3.61 -12.56 -38.13
C SER A 451 -2.63 -12.08 -39.21
N ASN A 452 -1.45 -11.61 -38.80
CA ASN A 452 -0.40 -11.14 -39.73
C ASN A 452 0.48 -12.29 -40.28
N GLN A 453 0.12 -13.55 -40.00
CA GLN A 453 0.67 -14.70 -40.70
C GLN A 453 -0.33 -15.18 -41.75
N PRO A 454 0.07 -15.53 -42.97
CA PRO A 454 -0.70 -16.51 -43.71
C PRO A 454 -0.63 -17.79 -42.88
N MET A 455 -1.68 -18.11 -42.14
CA MET A 455 -1.79 -19.36 -41.39
C MET A 455 -1.92 -20.51 -42.41
N LYS A 456 -0.83 -20.83 -43.10
CA LYS A 456 -0.79 -21.98 -44.00
C LYS A 456 -0.64 -23.22 -43.14
N SER A 457 -1.56 -24.18 -43.32
CA SER A 457 -1.32 -25.56 -42.91
C SER A 457 0.07 -25.96 -43.40
N ALA A 458 0.95 -26.42 -42.50
CA ALA A 458 2.12 -27.15 -42.96
C ALA A 458 1.60 -28.34 -43.80
N PRO A 459 2.04 -28.50 -45.06
CA PRO A 459 1.78 -29.75 -45.76
C PRO A 459 2.42 -30.86 -44.95
N GLU A 460 1.66 -31.92 -44.65
CA GLU A 460 2.28 -33.20 -44.36
C GLU A 460 3.11 -33.58 -45.59
N GLU A 461 4.44 -33.37 -45.57
CA GLU A 461 5.38 -34.23 -46.29
C GLU A 461 6.86 -33.94 -46.00
N ASN A 462 7.62 -35.04 -45.97
CA ASN A 462 9.07 -35.20 -46.05
C ASN A 462 9.92 -35.10 -44.77
N PHE A 463 9.64 -36.02 -43.84
CA PHE A 463 10.66 -36.61 -42.97
C PHE A 463 11.41 -37.75 -43.68
N VAL A 464 11.92 -37.53 -44.91
CA VAL A 464 12.92 -38.42 -45.53
C VAL A 464 13.82 -37.56 -46.42
N ARG A 465 15.14 -37.73 -46.27
CA ARG A 465 16.25 -37.02 -46.93
C ARG A 465 16.71 -35.70 -46.27
N LYS A 466 17.40 -35.84 -45.14
CA LYS A 466 18.80 -35.38 -45.10
C LYS A 466 19.70 -36.61 -45.09
N VAL A 467 20.06 -37.01 -46.31
CA VAL A 467 21.03 -38.06 -46.60
C VAL A 467 22.38 -37.66 -46.03
N ALA A 468 22.98 -38.62 -45.32
CA ALA A 468 24.40 -38.94 -45.30
C ALA A 468 25.33 -37.99 -46.07
N LYS A 469 26.16 -37.25 -45.32
CA LYS A 469 27.55 -36.95 -45.68
C LYS A 469 28.35 -36.83 -44.39
N MET A 470 28.73 -37.97 -43.86
CA MET A 470 29.94 -38.11 -43.05
C MET A 470 30.71 -39.26 -43.66
N GLU A 471 31.71 -38.92 -44.47
CA GLU A 471 32.86 -39.79 -44.66
C GLU A 471 34.15 -38.96 -44.52
N PRO A 472 35.26 -39.61 -44.08
CA PRO A 472 36.41 -38.98 -43.47
C PRO A 472 37.62 -38.93 -44.42
N GLU A 473 38.61 -38.10 -44.08
CA GLU A 473 40.06 -38.18 -44.41
C GLU A 473 40.69 -36.82 -44.04
N SER A 474 41.94 -36.65 -43.61
CA SER A 474 42.99 -37.51 -43.07
C SER A 474 44.09 -36.59 -42.49
N LEU A 475 44.91 -37.18 -41.62
CA LEU A 475 46.17 -36.77 -40.98
C LEU A 475 46.93 -35.50 -41.44
N ALA A 476 47.43 -34.75 -40.45
CA ALA A 476 48.80 -34.25 -40.46
C ALA A 476 49.42 -34.29 -39.04
N THR A 477 50.55 -34.96 -38.96
CA THR A 477 51.38 -35.27 -37.79
C THR A 477 52.33 -34.11 -37.47
N THR A 478 52.61 -33.82 -36.20
CA THR A 478 53.96 -33.41 -35.77
C THR A 478 54.23 -33.71 -34.30
N HIS A 479 55.40 -34.28 -34.06
CA HIS A 479 55.95 -34.78 -32.80
C HIS A 479 56.33 -33.69 -31.79
N ALA A 480 56.21 -34.00 -30.49
CA ALA A 480 57.29 -33.80 -29.52
C ALA A 480 57.07 -34.68 -28.28
N THR A 481 58.18 -35.07 -27.65
CA THR A 481 58.39 -36.30 -26.89
C THR A 481 58.56 -36.03 -25.38
N MET A 482 58.37 -37.11 -24.59
CA MET A 482 58.98 -37.45 -23.28
C MET A 482 58.28 -37.06 -21.97
N GLY A 483 58.09 -38.09 -21.13
CA GLY A 483 58.01 -37.95 -19.67
C GLY A 483 57.25 -39.05 -18.91
N TYR A 484 57.71 -40.31 -18.96
CA TYR A 484 57.18 -41.41 -18.13
C TYR A 484 57.35 -41.15 -16.61
N ARG A 485 56.37 -41.58 -15.80
CA ARG A 485 56.61 -42.55 -14.70
C ARG A 485 55.33 -43.16 -14.12
N ASN A 486 55.22 -44.47 -14.36
CA ASN A 486 54.65 -45.55 -13.56
C ASN A 486 54.06 -45.20 -12.18
N CYS A 487 52.86 -45.73 -11.92
CA CYS A 487 52.75 -46.88 -11.02
C CYS A 487 51.57 -47.77 -11.44
N ASN A 488 51.78 -49.07 -11.31
CA ASN A 488 51.10 -50.15 -11.97
C ASN A 488 50.42 -51.04 -10.92
N ARG A 489 49.43 -51.82 -11.39
CA ARG A 489 48.90 -53.09 -10.86
C ARG A 489 47.79 -53.08 -9.78
N ASN A 490 46.60 -53.41 -10.29
CA ASN A 490 45.88 -54.69 -10.12
C ASN A 490 45.77 -55.28 -8.70
N LEU A 491 44.52 -55.55 -8.28
CA LEU A 491 43.96 -56.91 -8.20
C LEU A 491 42.48 -56.86 -7.77
N SER A 492 41.64 -57.50 -8.58
CA SER A 492 40.26 -57.96 -8.34
C SER A 492 40.24 -59.27 -7.54
N PRO A 493 39.10 -59.99 -7.39
CA PRO A 493 37.78 -59.65 -6.83
C PRO A 493 37.37 -60.67 -5.74
N GLU A 494 36.27 -60.47 -4.99
CA GLU A 494 35.53 -61.62 -4.43
C GLU A 494 34.09 -61.26 -4.05
N ALA A 495 33.19 -62.20 -4.35
CA ALA A 495 31.75 -62.15 -4.13
C ALA A 495 31.38 -62.87 -2.82
N GLY A 496 30.33 -62.41 -2.14
CA GLY A 496 29.74 -63.09 -0.98
C GLY A 496 28.30 -62.67 -0.75
N GLN A 497 27.38 -63.61 -0.95
CA GLN A 497 25.95 -63.51 -0.63
C GLN A 497 25.71 -63.55 0.89
N GLY A 498 24.60 -62.97 1.36
CA GLY A 498 23.81 -63.59 2.43
C GLY A 498 23.44 -62.76 3.66
N THR A 499 22.11 -62.58 3.82
CA THR A 499 21.31 -62.59 5.07
C THR A 499 21.15 -61.35 5.97
N ARG A 500 19.86 -61.10 6.28
CA ARG A 500 19.24 -60.18 7.25
C ARG A 500 19.67 -60.48 8.70
N LEU A 501 19.75 -59.44 9.54
CA LEU A 501 18.91 -59.22 10.75
C LEU A 501 19.31 -57.96 11.55
N THR A 502 18.31 -57.10 11.78
CA THR A 502 17.96 -56.29 12.97
C THR A 502 18.96 -55.41 13.75
N ASN A 503 18.52 -54.14 13.88
CA ASN A 503 18.48 -53.24 15.05
C ASN A 503 19.69 -52.41 15.51
N LYS A 504 19.35 -51.13 15.76
CA LYS A 504 19.94 -50.10 16.63
C LYS A 504 21.07 -49.21 16.08
N SER A 505 20.61 -48.04 15.61
CA SER A 505 21.08 -46.70 16.02
C SER A 505 22.58 -46.45 16.06
N LEU A 506 23.10 -45.80 15.02
CA LEU A 506 24.26 -44.92 15.14
C LEU A 506 24.00 -43.57 14.42
N ASN A 507 24.18 -42.52 15.20
CA ASN A 507 24.03 -41.12 14.89
C ASN A 507 25.35 -40.62 14.29
N ILE A 508 25.44 -40.32 12.99
CA ILE A 508 26.64 -39.70 12.40
C ILE A 508 26.25 -38.58 11.43
N ARG A 509 26.78 -37.40 11.77
CA ARG A 509 26.73 -36.12 11.08
C ARG A 509 27.08 -36.24 9.59
N ARG A 510 26.24 -35.68 8.70
CA ARG A 510 26.65 -35.37 7.32
C ARG A 510 27.59 -34.16 7.35
N LYS A 511 28.86 -34.39 7.02
CA LYS A 511 29.80 -33.34 6.60
C LYS A 511 29.40 -32.85 5.21
N THR A 512 29.01 -31.58 5.15
CA THR A 512 28.93 -30.78 3.93
C THR A 512 30.37 -30.48 3.50
N THR A 513 30.77 -30.88 2.29
CA THR A 513 31.99 -30.36 1.65
C THR A 513 31.55 -29.44 0.52
N MET A 514 31.59 -28.14 0.79
CA MET A 514 31.60 -27.09 -0.23
C MET A 514 32.91 -27.18 -1.02
N CYS A 515 32.83 -27.17 -2.34
CA CYS A 515 33.93 -26.68 -3.17
C CYS A 515 33.78 -25.16 -3.30
N LYS A 516 34.73 -24.42 -2.70
CA LYS A 516 34.98 -23.02 -3.02
C LYS A 516 35.66 -22.94 -4.38
N LEU A 517 35.17 -22.07 -5.25
CA LEU A 517 35.91 -21.50 -6.36
C LEU A 517 36.61 -20.26 -5.81
N GLU A 518 37.95 -20.25 -5.85
CA GLU A 518 38.77 -19.07 -5.63
C GLU A 518 39.01 -18.38 -6.97
N GLU A 519 38.82 -17.06 -6.97
CA GLU A 519 39.20 -16.13 -8.02
C GLU A 519 40.73 -16.09 -8.14
N TYR A 520 41.22 -16.02 -9.38
CA TYR A 520 42.58 -15.57 -9.68
C TYR A 520 42.46 -14.33 -10.55
N GLU A 521 42.88 -13.19 -10.00
CA GLU A 521 43.28 -12.02 -10.76
C GLU A 521 44.58 -12.32 -11.51
N ALA A 522 44.64 -11.85 -12.75
CA ALA A 522 45.86 -11.47 -13.46
C ALA A 522 45.54 -10.26 -14.34
#